data_AF-A0A3C0XGL6-F1
#
_entry.id   AF-A0A3C0XGL6-F1
#
_cell.length_a   1.000
_cell.length_b   1.000
_cell.length_c   1.000
_cell.angle_alpha   90.00
_cell.angle_beta   90.00
_cell.angle_gamma   90.00
#
_symmetry.space_group_name_H-M   'P 1'
#
loop_
_entity.id
_entity.type
_entity.pdbx_description
1 polymer ?
#
loop_
_entity_poly.entity_id
_entity_poly.type
_entity_poly.pdbx_seq_one_letter_code
_entity_poly.pdbx_strand_id
1 'polypeptide(L)'
;MKRITTRSDFAFELRRRRTDRGLTQLELAVAAGVDPATIGNIEARRVTPHRLTWAALMAVVGAPEEDGTPPVPSSWRAQRRARE
;
A
#
# COMPACT_ATOMS: atom_id res chain seq x y z
N MET A 1 -6.43 -16.04 13.50
CA MET A 1 -5.90 -15.36 12.30
C MET A 1 -6.89 -15.57 11.14
N LYS A 2 -7.61 -14.56 10.66
CA LYS A 2 -8.53 -14.72 9.51
C LYS A 2 -7.67 -14.80 8.23
N ARG A 3 -7.77 -15.90 7.47
CA ARG A 3 -7.10 -16.05 6.18
C ARG A 3 -7.79 -15.11 5.17
N ILE A 4 -7.02 -14.25 4.50
CA ILE A 4 -7.51 -13.48 3.34
C ILE A 4 -7.68 -14.50 2.21
N THR A 5 -8.91 -14.98 1.99
CA THR A 5 -9.20 -16.09 1.08
C THR A 5 -9.70 -15.64 -0.29
N THR A 6 -10.08 -14.37 -0.47
CA THR A 6 -10.60 -13.87 -1.75
C THR A 6 -9.94 -12.57 -2.22
N ARG A 7 -10.02 -12.29 -3.53
CA ARG A 7 -9.58 -11.02 -4.15
C ARG A 7 -10.21 -9.80 -3.47
N SER A 8 -11.50 -9.91 -3.13
CA SER A 8 -12.27 -8.85 -2.49
C SER A 8 -11.78 -8.52 -1.08
N ASP A 9 -11.34 -9.56 -0.35
CA ASP A 9 -10.79 -9.43 1.00
C ASP A 9 -9.41 -8.78 0.97
N PHE A 10 -8.58 -9.10 -0.01
CA PHE A 10 -7.24 -8.53 -0.13
C PHE A 10 -7.28 -7.02 -0.43
N ALA A 11 -8.04 -6.60 -1.44
CA ALA A 11 -8.14 -5.19 -1.81
C ALA A 11 -8.66 -4.33 -0.65
N PHE A 12 -9.63 -4.86 0.11
CA PHE A 12 -10.17 -4.20 1.29
C PHE A 12 -9.11 -4.09 2.40
N GLU A 13 -8.45 -5.19 2.73
CA GLU A 13 -7.45 -5.21 3.80
C GLU A 13 -6.24 -4.32 3.49
N LEU A 14 -5.79 -4.33 2.24
CA LEU A 14 -4.70 -3.47 1.79
C LEU A 14 -5.05 -2.00 1.99
N ARG A 15 -6.23 -1.58 1.53
CA ARG A 15 -6.71 -0.20 1.67
C ARG A 15 -6.82 0.18 3.15
N ARG A 16 -7.45 -0.68 3.97
CA ARG A 16 -7.63 -0.45 5.41
C ARG A 16 -6.30 -0.21 6.11
N ARG A 17 -5.34 -1.16 5.98
CA ARG A 17 -4.03 -1.03 6.65
C ARG A 17 -3.20 0.13 6.11
N ARG A 18 -3.34 0.45 4.83
CA ARG A 18 -2.69 1.62 4.22
C ARG A 18 -3.22 2.91 4.86
N THR A 19 -4.54 3.06 4.97
CA THR A 19 -5.16 4.26 5.54
C THR A 19 -4.94 4.36 7.05
N ASP A 20 -4.95 3.25 7.78
CA ASP A 20 -4.67 3.22 9.21
C ASP A 20 -3.26 3.72 9.53
N ARG A 21 -2.31 3.55 8.59
CA ARG A 21 -0.94 4.10 8.65
C ARG A 21 -0.79 5.50 8.06
N GLY A 22 -1.87 6.14 7.60
CA GLY A 22 -1.79 7.46 6.95
C GLY A 22 -0.95 7.47 5.66
N LEU A 23 -0.84 6.32 4.98
CA LEU A 23 -0.16 6.20 3.69
C LEU A 23 -1.11 6.55 2.55
N THR A 24 -0.62 7.28 1.56
CA THR A 24 -1.27 7.45 0.26
C THR A 24 -0.99 6.25 -0.65
N GLN A 25 -1.73 6.14 -1.75
CA GLN A 25 -1.48 5.09 -2.75
C GLN A 25 -0.08 5.23 -3.36
N LEU A 26 0.38 6.45 -3.63
CA LEU A 26 1.72 6.73 -4.14
C LEU A 26 2.80 6.26 -3.14
N GLU A 27 2.65 6.63 -1.87
CA GLU A 27 3.60 6.22 -0.82
C GLU A 27 3.68 4.70 -0.68
N LEU A 28 2.54 4.01 -0.65
CA LEU A 28 2.52 2.55 -0.63
C LEU A 28 3.20 1.97 -1.88
N ALA A 29 2.93 2.53 -3.05
CA ALA A 29 3.48 2.05 -4.31
C ALA A 29 5.01 2.13 -4.31
N VAL A 30 5.56 3.28 -3.94
CA VAL A 30 7.01 3.49 -3.92
C VAL A 30 7.67 2.61 -2.86
N ALA A 31 7.10 2.50 -1.65
CA ALA A 31 7.63 1.62 -0.61
C ALA A 31 7.62 0.13 -1.02
N ALA A 32 6.60 -0.29 -1.77
CA ALA A 32 6.49 -1.66 -2.26
C ALA A 32 7.22 -1.90 -3.61
N GLY A 33 7.81 -0.87 -4.21
CA GLY A 33 8.50 -0.95 -5.50
C GLY A 33 7.56 -1.26 -6.68
N VAL A 34 6.34 -0.72 -6.67
CA VAL A 34 5.34 -0.93 -7.74
C VAL A 34 4.85 0.39 -8.31
N ASP A 35 4.22 0.34 -9.49
CA ASP A 35 3.63 1.51 -10.11
C ASP A 35 2.40 2.03 -9.30
N PRO A 36 2.23 3.35 -9.10
CA PRO A 36 1.09 3.92 -8.35
C PRO A 36 -0.29 3.52 -8.91
N ALA A 37 -0.43 3.41 -10.24
CA ALA A 37 -1.68 2.97 -10.85
C ALA A 37 -1.99 1.50 -10.51
N THR A 38 -0.97 0.70 -10.21
CA THR A 38 -1.16 -0.67 -9.73
C THR A 38 -1.91 -0.69 -8.40
N ILE A 39 -1.57 0.21 -7.46
CA ILE A 39 -2.31 0.30 -6.18
C ILE A 39 -3.76 0.70 -6.40
N GLY A 40 -4.01 1.71 -7.23
CA GLY A 40 -5.35 2.14 -7.57
C GLY A 40 -6.19 1.02 -8.20
N ASN A 41 -5.60 0.27 -9.14
CA ASN A 41 -6.27 -0.86 -9.79
C ASN A 41 -6.53 -2.03 -8.83
N ILE A 42 -5.62 -2.31 -7.89
CA ILE A 42 -5.78 -3.34 -6.86
C ILE A 42 -6.91 -2.95 -5.90
N GLU A 43 -6.88 -1.72 -5.35
CA GLU A 43 -7.90 -1.26 -4.40
C GLU A 43 -9.29 -1.14 -5.04
N ALA A 44 -9.34 -0.83 -6.34
CA ALA A 44 -10.56 -0.85 -7.14
C ALA A 44 -10.98 -2.25 -7.62
N ARG A 45 -10.27 -3.31 -7.21
CA ARG A 45 -10.54 -4.72 -7.59
C ARG A 45 -10.49 -5.01 -9.09
N ARG A 46 -9.83 -4.14 -9.87
CA ARG A 46 -9.66 -4.30 -11.33
C ARG A 46 -8.60 -5.32 -11.67
N VAL A 47 -7.58 -5.46 -10.82
CA VAL A 47 -6.48 -6.42 -11.00
C VAL A 47 -6.24 -7.20 -9.72
N THR A 48 -5.80 -8.45 -9.88
CA THR A 48 -5.25 -9.26 -8.78
C THR A 48 -3.73 -9.21 -8.91
N PRO A 49 -2.99 -8.77 -7.88
CA PRO A 49 -1.53 -8.81 -7.96
C PRO A 49 -1.03 -10.26 -7.94
N HIS A 50 0.10 -10.51 -8.59
CA HIS A 50 0.79 -11.78 -8.44
C HIS A 50 1.37 -11.92 -7.03
N ARG A 51 1.72 -13.15 -6.63
CA ARG A 51 2.16 -13.50 -5.26
C ARG A 51 3.30 -12.61 -4.72
N LEU A 52 4.26 -12.22 -5.58
CA LEU A 52 5.39 -11.38 -5.18
C LEU A 52 4.93 -9.95 -4.85
N THR A 53 4.11 -9.35 -5.71
CA THR A 53 3.50 -8.05 -5.48
C THR A 53 2.61 -8.07 -4.24
N TRP A 54 1.84 -9.14 -4.03
CA TRP A 54 1.05 -9.33 -2.81
C TRP A 54 1.94 -9.29 -1.55
N ALA A 55 3.05 -10.04 -1.55
CA ALA A 55 3.96 -10.10 -0.42
C ALA A 55 4.64 -8.75 -0.15
N ALA A 56 5.10 -8.06 -1.19
CA ALA A 56 5.71 -6.73 -1.07
C ALA A 56 4.75 -5.72 -0.44
N LEU A 57 3.50 -5.68 -0.91
CA LEU A 57 2.48 -4.78 -0.37
C LEU A 57 2.17 -5.08 1.10
N MET A 58 1.99 -6.36 1.44
CA MET A 58 1.70 -6.78 2.82
C MET A 58 2.89 -6.61 3.76
N ALA A 59 4.13 -6.63 3.26
CA ALA A 59 5.30 -6.28 4.05
C ALA A 59 5.26 -4.81 4.47
N VAL A 60 4.97 -3.89 3.55
CA VAL A 60 4.86 -2.45 3.85
C VAL A 60 3.73 -2.15 4.83
N VAL A 61 2.54 -2.74 4.62
CA VAL A 61 1.39 -2.51 5.50
C VAL A 61 1.32 -3.51 6.67
N GLY A 62 2.34 -4.34 6.86
CA GLY A 62 2.42 -5.34 7.92
C GLY A 62 3.60 -5.14 8.86
N ALA A 63 4.61 -4.37 8.43
CA ALA A 63 5.79 -4.07 9.24
C ALA A 63 5.40 -3.38 10.57
N PRO A 64 6.02 -3.76 11.69
CA PRO A 64 5.93 -3.01 12.94
C PRO A 64 6.43 -1.59 12.70
N GLU A 65 5.75 -0.59 13.27
CA GLU A 65 6.22 0.80 13.27
C GLU A 65 7.46 0.91 14.16
N GLU A 66 8.62 0.53 13.66
CA GLU A 66 9.88 0.80 14.34
C GLU A 66 10.15 2.32 14.24
N ASP A 67 10.06 3.00 15.39
CA ASP A 67 10.59 4.34 15.66
C ASP A 67 10.11 5.51 14.79
N GLY A 68 8.79 5.67 14.64
CA GLY A 68 8.16 6.93 14.19
C GLY A 68 8.56 7.41 12.79
N THR A 69 9.33 6.60 12.05
CA THR A 69 9.83 6.91 10.73
C THR A 69 8.87 6.30 9.73
N PRO A 70 8.13 7.10 8.95
CA PRO A 70 7.30 6.53 7.90
C PRO A 70 8.20 5.72 6.94
N PRO A 71 7.74 4.57 6.41
CA PRO A 71 8.50 3.76 5.44
C PRO A 71 8.74 4.50 4.11
N VAL A 72 8.29 5.74 4.03
CA VAL A 72 8.41 6.69 2.94
C VAL A 72 8.91 8.02 3.52
N PRO A 73 10.00 8.60 2.98
CA PRO A 73 10.48 9.90 3.41
C PRO A 73 9.37 10.96 3.44
N SER A 74 9.28 11.74 4.52
CA SER A 74 8.32 12.85 4.64
C SER A 74 8.46 13.90 3.52
N SER A 75 9.61 13.95 2.84
CA SER A 75 9.83 14.75 1.63
C SER A 75 8.95 14.33 0.45
N TRP A 76 8.40 13.12 0.44
CA TRP A 76 7.45 12.67 -0.58
C TRP A 76 6.06 13.27 -0.34
N ARG A 77 5.69 13.55 0.92
CA ARG A 77 4.44 14.27 1.26
C ARG A 77 4.45 15.70 0.72
N ALA A 78 5.62 16.34 0.67
CA ALA A 78 5.79 17.67 0.06
C ALA A 78 5.66 17.62 -1.47
N GLN A 79 6.22 16.59 -2.11
CA GLN A 79 6.12 16.38 -3.57
C GLN A 79 4.67 16.13 -4.04
N ARG A 80 3.79 15.71 -3.13
CA ARG A 80 2.36 15.47 -3.39
C ARG A 80 1.59 16.73 -3.79
N ARG A 81 1.91 17.89 -3.19
CA ARG A 81 1.24 19.18 -3.51
C ARG A 81 1.61 19.75 -4.89
N ALA A 82 2.64 19.21 -5.54
CA ALA A 82 3.13 19.70 -6.82
C ALA A 82 2.56 18.93 -8.04
N ARG A 83 1.75 17.89 -7.82
CA ARG A 83 1.18 17.03 -8.88
C ARG A 83 -0.34 16.86 -8.82
N GLU A 84 -1.02 17.62 -7.97
CA GLU A 84 -2.50 17.74 -7.91
C GLU A 84 -2.98 18.96 -8.70
#